data_AF-A0A524GZV3-F1
#
_entry.id   AF-A0A524GZV3-F1
#
_cell.length_a   1.000
_cell.length_b   1.000
_cell.length_c   1.000
_cell.angle_alpha   90.00
_cell.angle_beta   90.00
_cell.angle_gamma   90.00
#
_symmetry.space_group_name_H-M   'P 1'
#
loop_
_entity.id
_entity.type
_entity.pdbx_description
1 polymer ?
#
loop_
_entity_poly.entity_id
_entity_poly.type
_entity_poly.pdbx_seq_one_letter_code
_entity_poly.pdbx_strand_id
1 'polypeptide(L)'
;MIELTRAPLTGEDHPGSISRVHGTIRMIIPPKKRKGALIILRSMMEQSKLEPGCINCRLYQDVLEERALMLEETWASEKDMERHLSSDKFLAALLVVEMASEFPEIRFNVISHSTGIETIEKARAKPDRPDKTNIISSHQQNEVANEQS
;
A
#
# COMPACT_ATOMS: atom_id res chain seq x y z
N MET A 1 -7.02 9.16 28.24
CA MET A 1 -6.62 10.50 27.74
C MET A 1 -5.17 10.42 27.32
N ILE A 2 -4.90 10.02 26.08
CA ILE A 2 -3.56 10.05 25.49
C ILE A 2 -3.64 11.12 24.41
N GLU A 3 -2.90 12.21 24.58
CA GLU A 3 -2.78 13.26 23.58
C GLU A 3 -2.00 12.71 22.37
N LEU A 4 -2.67 12.69 21.21
CA LEU A 4 -2.01 12.55 19.92
C LEU A 4 -1.53 13.93 19.50
N THR A 5 -0.22 14.16 19.59
CA THR A 5 0.43 15.37 19.08
C THR A 5 0.20 15.44 17.57
N ARG A 6 -0.67 16.36 17.14
CA ARG A 6 -0.95 16.65 15.73
C ARG A 6 0.21 17.44 15.14
N ALA A 7 1.02 16.80 14.30
CA ALA A 7 1.96 17.52 13.44
C ALA A 7 1.18 18.33 12.36
N PRO A 8 1.67 19.50 11.92
CA PRO A 8 1.02 20.26 10.85
C PRO A 8 1.20 19.53 9.51
N LEU A 9 0.09 19.20 8.85
CA LEU A 9 0.10 18.79 7.45
C LEU A 9 0.23 20.04 6.59
N THR A 10 1.46 20.50 6.33
CA THR A 10 1.69 21.47 5.26
C THR A 10 2.15 20.72 4.02
N GLY A 11 1.17 20.19 3.28
CA GLY A 11 1.31 19.95 1.85
C GLY A 11 0.61 21.12 1.15
N GLU A 12 1.34 21.90 0.38
CA GLU A 12 0.74 22.93 -0.47
C GLU A 12 -0.17 22.26 -1.50
N ASP A 13 -1.47 22.45 -1.35
CA ASP A 13 -2.49 22.08 -2.32
C ASP A 13 -2.20 22.77 -3.66
N HIS A 14 -1.60 22.02 -4.59
CA HIS A 14 -1.51 22.45 -5.98
C HIS A 14 -2.86 22.18 -6.66
N PRO A 15 -3.61 23.23 -7.07
CA PRO A 15 -4.91 23.07 -7.71
C PRO A 15 -4.72 22.46 -9.10
N GLY A 16 -4.83 21.13 -9.18
CA GLY A 16 -4.68 20.37 -10.43
C GLY A 16 -4.22 18.92 -10.26
N SER A 17 -3.64 18.55 -9.10
CA SER A 17 -3.30 17.15 -8.83
C SER A 17 -4.45 16.46 -8.10
N ILE A 18 -5.13 15.53 -8.76
CA ILE A 18 -6.14 14.67 -8.12
C ILE A 18 -5.37 13.68 -7.23
N SER A 19 -5.15 14.04 -5.97
CA SER A 19 -4.55 13.17 -4.97
C SER A 19 -5.60 12.24 -4.38
N ARG A 20 -5.42 10.94 -4.59
CA ARG A 20 -6.31 9.90 -4.05
C ARG A 20 -5.79 9.43 -2.71
N VAL A 21 -6.66 8.96 -1.84
CA VAL A 21 -6.24 8.36 -0.56
C VAL A 21 -6.40 6.85 -0.62
N HIS A 22 -5.38 6.14 -0.16
CA HIS A 22 -5.42 4.69 0.05
C HIS A 22 -5.36 4.40 1.55
N GLY A 23 -6.43 3.80 2.07
CA GLY A 23 -6.59 3.40 3.46
C GLY A 23 -6.42 1.90 3.61
N THR A 24 -5.73 1.47 4.66
CA THR A 24 -5.55 0.05 5.00
C THR A 24 -5.72 -0.17 6.48
N ILE A 25 -6.40 -1.26 6.84
CA ILE A 25 -6.57 -1.74 8.22
C ILE A 25 -6.27 -3.24 8.23
N ARG A 26 -5.11 -3.62 8.79
CA ARG A 26 -4.72 -5.01 9.00
C ARG A 26 -5.05 -5.43 10.43
N MET A 27 -5.80 -6.52 10.58
CA MET A 27 -6.29 -7.00 11.87
C MET A 27 -6.04 -8.50 12.01
N ILE A 28 -5.52 -8.92 13.17
CA ILE A 28 -5.47 -10.35 13.55
C ILE A 28 -6.77 -10.68 14.30
N ILE A 29 -7.67 -11.44 13.66
CA ILE A 29 -8.98 -11.77 14.23
C ILE A 29 -8.96 -13.16 14.86
N PRO A 30 -9.33 -13.31 16.16
CA PRO A 30 -9.46 -14.62 16.79
C PRO A 30 -10.46 -15.52 16.04
N PRO A 31 -10.19 -16.83 15.90
CA PRO A 31 -11.08 -17.75 15.16
C PRO A 31 -12.54 -17.70 15.62
N LYS A 32 -12.77 -17.59 16.94
CA LYS A 32 -14.12 -17.51 17.55
C LYS A 32 -14.89 -16.24 17.14
N LYS A 33 -14.19 -15.15 16.83
CA LYS A 33 -14.77 -13.84 16.47
C LYS A 33 -14.85 -13.65 14.95
N ARG A 34 -14.17 -14.49 14.17
CA ARG A 34 -13.99 -14.34 12.72
C ARG A 34 -15.30 -14.23 11.93
N LYS A 35 -16.27 -15.11 12.18
CA LYS A 35 -17.55 -15.08 11.47
C LYS A 35 -18.28 -13.75 11.67
N GLY A 36 -18.30 -13.23 12.91
CA GLY A 36 -18.89 -11.94 13.23
C GLY A 36 -18.18 -10.79 12.52
N ALA A 37 -16.85 -10.77 12.57
CA ALA A 37 -16.03 -9.78 11.88
C ALA A 37 -16.34 -9.72 10.37
N LEU A 38 -16.41 -10.88 9.71
CA LEU A 38 -16.70 -10.95 8.27
C LEU A 38 -18.10 -10.44 7.92
N ILE A 39 -19.11 -10.69 8.77
CA ILE A 39 -20.47 -10.20 8.56
C ILE A 39 -20.51 -8.67 8.69
N ILE A 40 -19.88 -8.13 9.73
CA ILE A 40 -19.83 -6.69 9.99
C ILE A 40 -19.11 -5.97 8.86
N LEU A 41 -17.91 -6.44 8.49
CA LEU A 41 -17.12 -5.85 7.41
C LEU A 41 -17.85 -5.92 6.07
N ARG A 42 -18.48 -7.07 5.73
CA ARG A 42 -19.24 -7.18 4.47
C ARG A 42 -20.33 -6.11 4.38
N SER A 43 -21.13 -5.95 5.44
CA SER A 43 -22.22 -4.97 5.46
C SER A 43 -21.71 -3.53 5.31
N MET A 44 -20.61 -3.21 5.99
CA MET A 44 -19.96 -1.90 5.88
C MET A 44 -19.42 -1.66 4.47
N MET A 45 -18.72 -2.63 3.87
CA MET A 45 -18.18 -2.50 2.52
C MET A 45 -19.27 -2.30 1.45
N GLU A 46 -20.42 -2.97 1.59
CA GLU A 46 -21.56 -2.79 0.67
C GLU A 46 -22.10 -1.37 0.72
N GLN A 47 -22.12 -0.76 1.91
CA GLN A 47 -22.56 0.63 2.09
C GLN A 47 -21.50 1.62 1.62
N SER A 48 -20.22 1.38 1.90
CA SER A 48 -19.15 2.31 1.56
C SER A 48 -18.90 2.45 0.06
N LYS A 49 -19.16 1.39 -0.71
CA LYS A 49 -19.15 1.47 -2.19
C LYS A 49 -20.19 2.43 -2.77
N LEU A 50 -21.21 2.80 -2.00
CA LEU A 50 -22.24 3.76 -2.41
C LEU A 50 -21.89 5.19 -1.97
N GLU A 51 -20.85 5.37 -1.15
CA GLU A 51 -20.44 6.69 -0.69
C GLU A 51 -19.76 7.48 -1.82
N PRO A 52 -20.07 8.78 -1.97
CA PRO A 52 -19.41 9.60 -2.97
C PRO A 52 -17.89 9.57 -2.78
N GLY A 53 -17.16 9.43 -3.87
CA GLY A 53 -15.69 9.39 -3.85
C GLY A 53 -15.08 8.04 -3.43
N CYS A 54 -15.86 7.03 -3.06
CA CYS A 54 -15.32 5.67 -2.90
C CYS A 54 -14.97 5.10 -4.29
N ILE A 55 -13.71 4.79 -4.54
CA ILE A 55 -13.31 4.04 -5.74
C ILE A 55 -13.26 2.55 -5.49
N ASN A 56 -12.75 2.13 -4.32
CA ASN A 56 -12.80 0.74 -3.92
C ASN A 56 -12.93 0.60 -2.40
N CYS A 57 -13.50 -0.53 -2.02
CA CYS A 57 -13.54 -1.04 -0.66
C CYS A 57 -13.50 -2.57 -0.77
N ARG A 58 -12.41 -3.17 -0.30
CA ARG A 58 -12.04 -4.58 -0.51
C ARG A 58 -11.56 -5.20 0.78
N LEU A 59 -11.78 -6.51 0.91
CA LEU A 59 -11.32 -7.29 2.04
C LEU A 59 -10.45 -8.42 1.51
N TYR A 60 -9.26 -8.55 2.08
CA TYR A 60 -8.33 -9.62 1.78
C TYR A 60 -8.05 -10.44 3.03
N GLN A 61 -7.66 -11.69 2.81
CA GLN A 61 -7.10 -12.56 3.83
C GLN A 61 -5.64 -12.82 3.46
N ASP A 62 -4.77 -12.76 4.45
CA ASP A 62 -3.38 -13.17 4.28
C ASP A 62 -3.30 -14.69 4.07
N VAL A 63 -2.58 -15.12 3.05
CA VAL A 63 -2.45 -16.54 2.67
C VAL A 63 -1.53 -17.29 3.64
N LEU A 64 -0.54 -16.61 4.23
CA LEU A 64 0.41 -17.20 5.18
C LEU A 64 -0.05 -17.05 6.63
N GLU A 65 -0.87 -16.03 6.90
CA GLU A 65 -1.48 -15.82 8.21
C GLU A 65 -3.01 -15.80 8.11
N GLU A 66 -3.64 -16.97 8.16
CA GLU A 66 -5.08 -17.09 7.92
C GLU A 66 -5.96 -16.21 8.82
N ARG A 67 -5.48 -15.87 10.04
CA ARG A 67 -6.19 -15.00 10.99
C ARG A 67 -6.12 -13.52 10.62
N ALA A 68 -5.17 -13.12 9.77
CA ALA A 68 -5.01 -11.76 9.33
C ALA A 68 -6.03 -11.43 8.23
N LEU A 69 -6.79 -10.37 8.47
CA LEU A 69 -7.66 -9.74 7.49
C LEU A 69 -7.12 -8.34 7.20
N MET A 70 -7.21 -7.92 5.93
CA MET A 70 -6.86 -6.58 5.48
C MET A 70 -8.09 -5.94 4.83
N LEU A 71 -8.64 -4.92 5.47
CA LEU A 71 -9.56 -3.99 4.81
C LEU A 71 -8.73 -2.98 4.02
N GLU A 72 -9.04 -2.82 2.75
CA GLU A 72 -8.41 -1.86 1.84
C GLU A 72 -9.48 -0.96 1.24
N GLU A 73 -9.23 0.35 1.26
CA GLU A 73 -10.12 1.35 0.68
C GLU A 73 -9.33 2.35 -0.15
N THR A 74 -9.96 2.86 -1.21
CA THR A 74 -9.39 3.93 -2.03
C THR A 74 -10.44 4.99 -2.27
N TRP A 75 -10.07 6.23 -1.96
CA TRP A 75 -10.94 7.41 -2.01
C TRP A 75 -10.41 8.43 -3.02
N ALA A 76 -11.33 9.16 -3.65
CA ALA A 76 -11.04 10.10 -4.72
C ALA A 76 -10.33 11.36 -4.22
N SER A 77 -10.53 11.69 -2.95
CA SER A 77 -9.93 12.83 -2.26
C SER A 77 -9.81 12.55 -0.76
N GLU A 78 -8.98 13.33 -0.07
CA GLU A 78 -8.91 13.32 1.40
C GLU A 78 -10.26 13.66 2.04
N LYS A 79 -10.97 14.64 1.50
CA LYS A 79 -12.30 15.04 1.99
C LYS A 79 -13.33 13.91 1.93
N ASP A 80 -13.28 13.07 0.90
CA ASP A 80 -14.18 11.92 0.80
C ASP A 80 -13.86 10.85 1.84
N MET A 81 -12.57 10.60 2.07
CA MET A 81 -12.08 9.69 3.11
C MET A 81 -12.43 10.20 4.52
N GLU A 82 -12.19 11.48 4.82
CA GLU A 82 -12.53 12.08 6.13
C GLU A 82 -14.03 12.01 6.43
N ARG A 83 -14.87 12.23 5.41
CA ARG A 83 -16.32 12.07 5.54
C ARG A 83 -16.70 10.63 5.84
N HIS A 84 -16.05 9.66 5.21
CA HIS A 84 -16.27 8.25 5.50
C HIS A 84 -15.85 7.91 6.94
N LEU A 85 -14.66 8.31 7.38
CA LEU A 85 -14.15 8.05 8.73
C LEU A 85 -15.03 8.65 9.84
N SER A 86 -15.70 9.77 9.58
CA SER A 86 -16.64 10.42 10.50
C SER A 86 -18.07 9.88 10.42
N SER A 87 -18.34 8.90 9.55
CA SER A 87 -19.67 8.35 9.36
C SER A 87 -20.00 7.22 10.34
N ASP A 88 -21.29 7.02 10.62
CA ASP A 88 -21.77 5.86 11.38
C ASP A 88 -21.41 4.52 10.75
N LYS A 89 -21.15 4.49 9.43
CA LYS A 89 -20.79 3.29 8.68
C LYS A 89 -19.40 2.80 9.07
N PHE A 90 -18.47 3.74 9.29
CA PHE A 90 -17.10 3.41 9.69
C PHE A 90 -17.02 2.88 11.13
N LEU A 91 -18.02 3.15 11.98
CA LEU A 91 -18.11 2.55 13.32
C LEU A 91 -18.12 1.01 13.26
N ALA A 92 -18.66 0.42 12.18
CA ALA A 92 -18.61 -1.02 11.96
C ALA A 92 -17.17 -1.53 11.77
N ALA A 93 -16.31 -0.78 11.08
CA ALA A 93 -14.88 -1.12 10.96
C ALA A 93 -14.17 -1.01 12.33
N LEU A 94 -14.48 0.04 13.11
CA LEU A 94 -13.94 0.22 14.46
C LEU A 94 -14.34 -0.90 15.42
N LEU A 95 -15.59 -1.38 15.35
CA LEU A 95 -16.02 -2.53 16.14
C LEU A 95 -15.19 -3.78 15.82
N VAL A 96 -14.82 -4.00 14.56
CA VAL A 96 -13.99 -5.15 14.16
C VAL A 96 -12.53 -4.95 14.55
N VAL A 97 -12.03 -3.71 14.54
CA VAL A 97 -10.74 -3.34 15.13
C VAL A 97 -10.68 -3.73 16.61
N GLU A 98 -11.72 -3.45 17.39
CA GLU A 98 -11.80 -3.86 18.81
C GLU A 98 -11.90 -5.38 19.00
N MET A 99 -12.29 -6.12 17.96
CA MET A 99 -12.35 -7.59 18.00
C MET A 99 -10.97 -8.25 17.84
N ALA A 100 -9.95 -7.52 17.38
CA ALA A 100 -8.61 -8.04 17.12
C ALA A 100 -7.92 -8.56 18.40
N SER A 101 -7.04 -9.57 18.26
CA SER A 101 -6.23 -10.08 19.38
C SER A 101 -5.00 -9.21 19.67
N GLU A 102 -4.61 -8.39 18.71
CA GLU A 102 -3.40 -7.58 18.72
C GLU A 102 -3.75 -6.19 18.19
N PHE A 103 -2.90 -5.20 18.47
CA PHE A 103 -3.11 -3.84 17.96
C PHE A 103 -3.07 -3.87 16.41
N PRO A 104 -4.11 -3.38 15.73
CA PRO A 104 -4.15 -3.42 14.27
C PRO A 104 -3.18 -2.40 13.65
N GLU A 105 -2.73 -2.71 12.44
CA GLU A 105 -1.97 -1.76 11.63
C GLU A 105 -2.94 -0.94 10.79
N ILE A 106 -2.96 0.38 10.99
CA ILE A 106 -3.83 1.31 10.28
C ILE A 106 -2.96 2.33 9.56
N ARG A 107 -3.14 2.48 8.24
CA ARG A 107 -2.40 3.45 7.43
C ARG A 107 -3.29 4.14 6.43
N PHE A 108 -3.03 5.44 6.23
CA PHE A 108 -3.62 6.25 5.18
C PHE A 108 -2.47 6.88 4.38
N ASN A 109 -2.49 6.64 3.07
CA ASN A 109 -1.48 7.17 2.15
C ASN A 109 -2.15 8.09 1.14
N VAL A 110 -1.65 9.31 1.02
CA VAL A 110 -2.03 10.21 -0.07
C VAL A 110 -1.18 9.86 -1.28
N ILE A 111 -1.84 9.46 -2.36
CA ILE A 111 -1.24 9.01 -3.61
C ILE A 111 -1.32 10.14 -4.62
N SER A 112 -0.17 10.77 -4.88
CA SER A 112 -0.02 11.80 -5.92
C SER A 112 0.05 11.21 -7.33
N HIS A 113 0.57 9.98 -7.47
CA HIS A 113 0.72 9.31 -8.77
C HIS A 113 0.71 7.79 -8.61
N SER A 114 0.23 7.08 -9.63
CA SER A 114 0.24 5.62 -9.72
C SER A 114 0.74 5.17 -11.09
N THR A 115 1.43 4.04 -11.13
CA THR A 115 1.90 3.38 -12.35
C THR A 115 1.37 1.96 -12.41
N GLY A 116 1.37 1.34 -13.59
CA GLY A 116 0.93 -0.01 -13.84
C GLY A 116 2.06 -0.93 -14.30
N ILE A 117 1.73 -1.76 -15.31
CA ILE A 117 2.61 -2.80 -15.85
C ILE A 117 3.93 -2.24 -16.39
N GLU A 118 3.94 -0.99 -16.84
CA GLU A 118 5.12 -0.30 -17.37
C GLU A 118 6.25 -0.17 -16.32
N THR A 119 5.91 -0.11 -15.04
CA THR A 119 6.91 -0.10 -13.95
C THR A 119 7.63 -1.44 -13.87
N ILE A 120 6.93 -2.55 -14.09
CA ILE A 120 7.52 -3.90 -14.12
C ILE A 120 8.41 -4.05 -15.35
N GLU A 121 7.92 -3.65 -16.52
CA GLU A 121 8.67 -3.70 -17.79
C GLU A 121 9.98 -2.92 -17.69
N LYS A 122 9.92 -1.68 -17.20
CA LYS A 122 11.10 -0.83 -17.01
C LYS A 122 12.12 -1.43 -16.03
N ALA A 123 11.66 -2.06 -14.96
CA ALA A 123 12.55 -2.70 -13.99
C ALA A 123 13.27 -3.92 -14.59
N ARG A 124 12.56 -4.73 -15.38
CA ARG A 124 13.11 -5.94 -16.03
C ARG A 124 13.97 -5.63 -17.25
N ALA A 125 13.74 -4.51 -17.92
CA ALA A 125 14.50 -4.08 -19.10
C ALA A 125 15.91 -3.52 -18.77
N LYS A 126 16.26 -3.32 -17.49
CA LYS A 126 17.63 -2.93 -17.12
C LYS A 126 18.56 -4.13 -17.25
N PRO A 127 19.54 -4.13 -18.18
CA PRO A 127 20.59 -5.15 -18.17
C PRO A 127 21.44 -4.98 -16.90
N ASP A 128 21.72 -6.10 -16.23
CA ASP A 128 22.70 -6.16 -15.16
C ASP A 128 24.08 -5.66 -15.67
N ARG A 129 24.86 -5.05 -14.76
CA ARG A 129 26.23 -4.49 -14.86
C ARG A 129 27.09 -4.76 -16.12
N PRO A 130 28.00 -3.82 -16.49
CA PRO A 130 28.99 -4.06 -17.54
C PRO A 130 29.80 -5.32 -17.27
N ASP A 131 29.80 -6.18 -18.28
CA ASP A 131 30.52 -7.44 -18.34
C ASP A 131 32.02 -7.20 -18.10
N LYS A 132 32.57 -7.77 -17.00
CA LYS A 132 34.00 -7.74 -16.70
C LYS A 132 34.84 -8.58 -17.68
N THR A 133 34.21 -9.26 -18.65
CA THR A 133 34.91 -10.11 -19.61
C THR A 133 35.83 -9.34 -20.57
N ASN A 134 35.76 -8.01 -20.64
CA ASN A 134 36.67 -7.20 -21.47
C ASN A 134 37.95 -6.67 -20.79
N ILE A 135 38.28 -7.06 -19.56
CA ILE A 135 39.57 -6.63 -18.94
C ILE A 135 40.74 -7.55 -19.33
N ILE A 136 40.49 -8.77 -19.83
CA ILE A 136 41.58 -9.71 -20.16
C ILE A 136 42.15 -9.47 -21.57
N SER A 137 41.47 -8.70 -22.42
CA SER A 137 41.92 -8.42 -23.80
C SER A 137 43.07 -7.41 -23.89
N SER A 138 43.43 -6.69 -22.81
CA SER A 138 44.55 -5.74 -22.79
C SER A 138 45.87 -6.33 -22.28
N HIS A 139 45.86 -7.52 -21.68
CA HIS A 139 47.11 -8.17 -21.23
C HIS A 139 47.75 -9.08 -22.28
N GLN A 140 46.99 -9.61 -23.23
CA GLN A 140 47.53 -10.47 -24.29
C GLN A 140 48.14 -9.71 -25.48
N GLN A 141 47.94 -8.39 -25.57
CA GLN A 141 48.61 -7.55 -26.58
C GLN A 141 49.99 -7.03 -26.15
N ASN A 142 50.33 -7.13 -24.86
CA ASN A 142 51.65 -6.69 -24.34
C ASN A 142 52.72 -7.80 -24.32
N GLU A 143 52.36 -9.08 -24.43
CA GLU A 143 53.34 -10.18 -24.47
C GLU A 143 53.96 -10.35 -25.87
N VAL A 144 53.20 -10.10 -26.95
CA VAL A 144 53.72 -10.20 -28.33
C VAL A 144 54.63 -9.02 -28.69
N ALA A 145 54.50 -7.88 -28.00
CA ALA A 145 55.36 -6.72 -28.21
C ALA A 145 56.72 -6.81 -27.49
N ASN A 146 56.88 -7.72 -26.52
CA ASN A 146 58.09 -7.79 -25.68
C ASN A 146 59.02 -8.98 -26.02
N GLU A 147 58.66 -9.81 -27.00
CA GLU A 147 59.54 -10.86 -27.57
C GLU A 147 60.20 -10.45 -28.89
N GLN A 148 59.96 -9.21 -29.37
CA GLN A 148 60.62 -8.64 -30.55
C GLN A 148 61.53 -7.44 -30.24
N SER A 149 62.00 -7.28 -29.00
CA SER A 149 63.02 -6.28 -28.64
C SER A 149 64.23 -6.86 -27.94
#